data_AF-A0A6G6YWA2-F1
#
_entry.id   AF-A0A6G6YWA2-F1
#
_cell.length_a   1.000
_cell.length_b   1.000
_cell.length_c   1.000
_cell.angle_alpha   90.00
_cell.angle_beta   90.00
_cell.angle_gamma   90.00
#
_symmetry.space_group_name_H-M   'P 1'
#
loop_
_entity.id
_entity.type
_entity.pdbx_description
1 polymer ?
#
loop_
_entity_poly.entity_id
_entity_poly.type
_entity_poly.pdbx_seq_one_letter_code
_entity_poly.pdbx_strand_id
1 'polypeptide(L)'
;MIQDEDVHFHKADAAVRNWAETNFFGFFNADAKLNVGVYALFRPNLGIVSSTICMNSGFANTPWEADFCDLRASMPIPEPRNLSAFTLENSLSIKCLRPNMDWHIGYDDGEGTVIDVGYRSIMLPFDIHDPSMDPMKAKALKEAEQGGKFAWGTAYNGHFDQTGHFKGKVAVRGKAFPIDCISTMDHSWGPRPERGAPNMSWLHAHFSKDLAFHVIFSFDPKTNGRELSLAHGYVVEKGKIFGLKAAHGTTKRSRDRYADEVDLVLTDSSDREWRLHGQGLTSFPWQCWPNMVSFNALARWTCQSLTGYGEIQDFFEMPQLTALNASPETRVLAGTAGSR
;
A
#
# COMPACT_ATOMS: atom_id res chain seq x y z
N MET A 1 -13.92 -5.95 -13.49
CA MET A 1 -14.90 -5.47 -12.51
C MET A 1 -14.94 -6.42 -11.31
N ILE A 2 -14.62 -5.89 -10.14
CA ILE A 2 -14.72 -6.58 -8.85
C ILE A 2 -16.18 -6.94 -8.54
N GLN A 3 -16.41 -8.16 -8.07
CA GLN A 3 -17.71 -8.69 -7.62
C GLN A 3 -17.71 -8.90 -6.11
N ASP A 4 -18.89 -9.04 -5.51
CA ASP A 4 -19.04 -9.30 -4.07
C ASP A 4 -18.29 -10.58 -3.64
N GLU A 5 -18.22 -11.60 -4.51
CA GLU A 5 -17.53 -12.86 -4.25
C GLU A 5 -16.00 -12.72 -4.10
N ASP A 6 -15.40 -11.64 -4.63
CA ASP A 6 -13.95 -11.39 -4.55
C ASP A 6 -13.49 -11.06 -3.11
N VAL A 7 -14.42 -10.98 -2.14
CA VAL A 7 -14.13 -10.91 -0.70
C VAL A 7 -13.64 -12.26 -0.13
N HIS A 8 -13.87 -13.36 -0.85
CA HIS A 8 -13.51 -14.71 -0.44
C HIS A 8 -12.21 -15.18 -1.11
N PHE A 9 -11.65 -16.30 -0.63
CA PHE A 9 -10.53 -16.91 -1.32
C PHE A 9 -10.92 -17.31 -2.74
N HIS A 10 -10.11 -16.87 -3.70
CA HIS A 10 -10.29 -17.18 -5.09
C HIS A 10 -9.92 -18.64 -5.37
N LYS A 11 -10.60 -19.25 -6.36
CA LYS A 11 -10.23 -20.57 -6.83
C LYS A 11 -8.88 -20.52 -7.54
N ALA A 12 -7.84 -20.99 -6.87
CA ALA A 12 -6.49 -21.13 -7.42
C ALA A 12 -6.27 -22.53 -8.01
N ASP A 13 -5.44 -22.61 -9.06
CA ASP A 13 -4.86 -23.89 -9.48
C ASP A 13 -3.92 -24.41 -8.40
N ALA A 14 -4.18 -25.61 -7.87
CA ALA A 14 -3.39 -26.24 -6.81
C ALA A 14 -1.93 -26.51 -7.23
N ALA A 15 -1.63 -26.58 -8.54
CA ALA A 15 -0.27 -26.70 -9.05
C ALA A 15 0.54 -25.40 -8.88
N VAL A 16 -0.13 -24.24 -8.80
CA VAL A 16 0.48 -22.93 -8.61
C VAL A 16 0.78 -22.72 -7.12
N ARG A 17 1.86 -23.34 -6.65
CA ARG A 17 2.26 -23.32 -5.23
C ARG A 17 2.50 -21.92 -4.67
N ASN A 18 2.86 -20.97 -5.52
CA ASN A 18 3.12 -19.58 -5.14
C ASN A 18 1.89 -18.66 -5.27
N TRP A 19 0.68 -19.20 -5.44
CA TRP A 19 -0.55 -18.41 -5.37
C TRP A 19 -0.61 -17.65 -4.04
N ALA A 20 -0.96 -16.38 -4.09
CA ALA A 20 -1.15 -15.54 -2.93
C ALA A 20 -2.42 -14.70 -3.02
N GLU A 21 -2.98 -14.36 -1.86
CA GLU A 21 -4.10 -13.43 -1.68
C GLU A 21 -3.80 -12.51 -0.50
N THR A 22 -4.14 -11.22 -0.60
CA THR A 22 -3.67 -10.22 0.36
C THR A 22 -4.81 -9.43 0.99
N ASN A 23 -4.74 -9.13 2.29
CA ASN A 23 -5.48 -7.99 2.84
C ASN A 23 -4.48 -6.97 3.35
N PHE A 24 -4.58 -5.74 2.85
CA PHE A 24 -3.80 -4.61 3.33
C PHE A 24 -4.73 -3.53 3.88
N PHE A 25 -4.43 -3.05 5.08
CA PHE A 25 -5.09 -1.88 5.68
C PHE A 25 -4.02 -0.93 6.22
N GLY A 26 -3.88 0.23 5.59
CA GLY A 26 -3.04 1.34 6.05
C GLY A 26 -3.89 2.48 6.58
N PHE A 27 -3.63 2.96 7.80
CA PHE A 27 -4.34 4.09 8.40
C PHE A 27 -3.45 4.82 9.42
N PHE A 28 -3.86 6.00 9.86
CA PHE A 28 -2.97 6.86 10.63
C PHE A 28 -3.71 7.78 11.61
N ASN A 29 -2.95 8.34 12.55
CA ASN A 29 -3.30 9.54 13.27
C ASN A 29 -2.32 10.66 12.86
N ALA A 30 -2.82 11.67 12.15
CA ALA A 30 -1.99 12.72 11.58
C ALA A 30 -1.32 13.62 12.63
N ASP A 31 -2.04 13.95 13.71
CA ASP A 31 -1.54 14.83 14.78
C ASP A 31 -0.39 14.17 15.57
N ALA A 32 -0.57 12.88 15.87
CA ALA A 32 0.44 12.05 16.53
C ALA A 32 1.52 11.55 15.55
N LYS A 33 1.34 11.78 14.24
CA LYS A 33 2.16 11.24 13.15
C LYS A 33 2.26 9.72 13.16
N LEU A 34 1.36 9.03 13.85
CA LEU A 34 1.36 7.58 13.97
C LEU A 34 0.83 6.98 12.68
N ASN A 35 1.70 6.29 11.94
CA ASN A 35 1.31 5.46 10.81
C ASN A 35 1.12 4.01 11.26
N VAL A 36 0.08 3.34 10.77
CA VAL A 36 -0.27 1.95 11.11
C VAL A 36 -0.49 1.17 9.83
N GLY A 37 0.28 0.10 9.68
CA GLY A 37 0.16 -0.84 8.58
C GLY A 37 -0.22 -2.23 9.09
N VAL A 38 -1.29 -2.80 8.52
CA VAL A 38 -1.75 -4.16 8.79
C VAL A 38 -1.79 -4.91 7.47
N TYR A 39 -1.04 -6.02 7.38
CA TYR A 39 -0.95 -6.79 6.16
C TYR A 39 -1.00 -8.30 6.45
N ALA A 40 -1.85 -8.99 5.72
CA ALA A 40 -1.91 -10.45 5.69
C ALA A 40 -1.68 -10.94 4.26
N LEU A 41 -0.70 -11.84 4.06
CA LEU A 41 -0.43 -12.52 2.80
C LEU A 41 -0.72 -14.00 2.98
N PHE A 42 -1.82 -14.45 2.41
CA PHE A 42 -2.22 -15.85 2.42
C PHE A 42 -1.57 -16.59 1.26
N ARG A 43 -1.11 -17.81 1.52
CA ARG A 43 -0.75 -18.80 0.49
C ARG A 43 -1.69 -20.01 0.61
N PRO A 44 -2.94 -19.94 0.09
CA PRO A 44 -3.95 -20.98 0.26
C PRO A 44 -3.48 -22.39 -0.13
N ASN A 45 -2.74 -22.50 -1.24
CA ASN A 45 -2.20 -23.77 -1.75
C ASN A 45 -1.10 -24.39 -0.86
N LEU A 46 -0.54 -23.61 0.07
CA LEU A 46 0.42 -24.06 1.08
C LEU A 46 -0.21 -24.15 2.48
N GLY A 47 -1.40 -23.58 2.69
CA GLY A 47 -2.08 -23.57 3.99
C GLY A 47 -1.45 -22.62 5.01
N ILE A 48 -0.66 -21.64 4.57
CA ILE A 48 0.03 -20.68 5.45
C ILE A 48 -0.38 -19.24 5.17
N VAL A 49 -0.21 -18.39 6.17
CA VAL A 49 -0.39 -16.94 6.11
C VAL A 49 0.78 -16.25 6.79
N SER A 50 1.29 -15.19 6.17
CA SER A 50 2.17 -14.22 6.80
C SER A 50 1.33 -13.04 7.30
N SER A 51 1.64 -12.54 8.50
CA SER A 51 1.05 -11.31 9.06
C SER A 51 2.16 -10.34 9.41
N THR A 52 2.05 -9.10 8.95
CA THR A 52 2.93 -8.02 9.38
C THR A 52 2.11 -6.84 9.87
N ILE A 53 2.29 -6.48 11.13
CA ILE A 53 1.67 -5.31 11.77
C ILE A 53 2.78 -4.38 12.21
N CYS A 54 2.78 -3.17 11.68
CA CYS A 54 3.84 -2.20 11.91
C CYS A 54 3.22 -0.85 12.31
N MET A 55 3.78 -0.21 13.33
CA MET A 55 3.36 1.11 13.77
C MET A 55 4.59 1.99 13.98
N ASN A 56 4.55 3.21 13.44
CA ASN A 56 5.66 4.13 13.56
C ASN A 56 5.20 5.58 13.51
N SER A 57 5.65 6.38 14.49
CA SER A 57 5.36 7.81 14.63
C SER A 57 6.57 8.72 14.38
N GLY A 58 7.73 8.14 14.11
CA GLY A 58 8.99 8.86 13.97
C GLY A 58 9.79 8.46 12.73
N PHE A 59 11.09 8.69 12.81
CA PHE A 59 12.02 8.34 11.74
C PHE A 59 12.85 7.13 12.14
N ALA A 60 12.38 5.95 11.75
CA ALA A 60 13.07 4.68 11.91
C ALA A 60 13.83 4.34 10.61
N ASN A 61 15.06 3.83 10.77
CA ASN A 61 15.88 3.29 9.68
C ASN A 61 15.95 1.77 9.73
N THR A 62 15.46 1.17 10.81
CA THR A 62 15.45 -0.28 11.05
C THR A 62 14.13 -0.70 11.70
N PRO A 63 13.69 -1.96 11.54
CA PRO A 63 12.42 -2.40 12.11
C PRO A 63 12.31 -2.28 13.64
N TRP A 64 13.43 -2.43 14.37
CA TRP A 64 13.46 -2.34 15.84
C TRP A 64 13.47 -0.91 16.38
N GLU A 65 13.60 0.10 15.52
CA GLU A 65 13.45 1.52 15.89
C GLU A 65 12.00 2.02 15.77
N ALA A 66 11.10 1.23 15.16
CA ALA A 66 9.69 1.56 15.09
C ALA A 66 9.00 1.46 16.46
N ASP A 67 7.83 2.08 16.60
CA ASP A 67 7.06 2.03 17.84
C ASP A 67 6.56 0.60 18.14
N PHE A 68 6.23 -0.15 17.08
CA PHE A 68 5.79 -1.53 17.16
C PHE A 68 5.99 -2.30 15.85
N CYS A 69 6.44 -3.54 15.95
CA CYS A 69 6.43 -4.52 14.85
C CYS A 69 6.02 -5.91 15.38
N ASP A 70 5.09 -6.57 14.68
CA ASP A 70 4.82 -8.01 14.79
C ASP A 70 4.86 -8.62 13.39
N LEU A 71 5.95 -9.33 13.08
CA LEU A 71 6.26 -9.88 11.76
C LEU A 71 6.28 -11.41 11.83
N ARG A 72 5.18 -12.06 11.42
CA ARG A 72 4.99 -13.51 11.47
C ARG A 72 4.96 -14.07 10.05
N ALA A 73 5.92 -14.91 9.67
CA ALA A 73 6.07 -15.35 8.28
C ALA A 73 5.22 -16.58 7.91
N SER A 74 4.95 -17.49 8.87
CA SER A 74 4.45 -18.84 8.55
C SER A 74 3.44 -19.34 9.59
N MET A 75 2.33 -18.64 9.76
CA MET A 75 1.22 -19.13 10.58
C MET A 75 0.29 -20.03 9.75
N PRO A 76 -0.42 -21.00 10.34
CA PRO A 76 -1.45 -21.74 9.64
C PRO A 76 -2.63 -20.83 9.29
N ILE A 77 -3.26 -21.05 8.13
CA ILE A 77 -4.57 -20.46 7.83
C ILE A 77 -5.61 -21.11 8.75
N PRO A 78 -6.44 -20.33 9.49
CA PRO A 78 -7.45 -20.89 10.38
C PRO A 78 -8.55 -21.62 9.60
N GLU A 79 -9.17 -22.61 10.24
CA GLU A 79 -10.34 -23.32 9.73
C GLU A 79 -11.63 -22.79 10.40
N PRO A 80 -12.75 -22.63 9.66
CA PRO A 80 -12.85 -22.80 8.21
C PRO A 80 -12.10 -21.69 7.46
N ARG A 81 -11.42 -22.05 6.37
CA ARG A 81 -10.71 -21.06 5.54
C ARG A 81 -11.67 -20.00 5.01
N ASN A 82 -11.53 -18.77 5.48
CA ASN A 82 -12.40 -17.67 5.08
C ASN A 82 -11.66 -16.33 5.09
N LEU A 83 -11.46 -15.74 3.90
CA LEU A 83 -10.81 -14.43 3.76
C LEU A 83 -11.70 -13.27 4.24
N SER A 84 -13.03 -13.45 4.20
CA SER A 84 -13.99 -12.42 4.64
C SER A 84 -14.11 -12.32 6.16
N ALA A 85 -13.68 -13.34 6.91
CA ALA A 85 -13.70 -13.33 8.37
C ALA A 85 -12.71 -14.35 8.94
N PHE A 86 -11.65 -13.88 9.60
CA PHE A 86 -10.64 -14.75 10.21
C PHE A 86 -10.07 -14.15 11.50
N THR A 87 -9.41 -15.00 12.30
CA THR A 87 -8.53 -14.61 13.40
C THR A 87 -7.28 -15.47 13.34
N LEU A 88 -6.12 -14.84 13.29
CA LEU A 88 -4.82 -15.49 13.19
C LEU A 88 -4.24 -15.79 14.58
N GLU A 89 -3.20 -16.62 14.65
CA GLU A 89 -2.54 -16.99 15.91
C GLU A 89 -1.95 -15.81 16.67
N ASN A 90 -1.56 -14.74 15.95
CA ASN A 90 -1.08 -13.50 16.56
C ASN A 90 -2.21 -12.53 16.95
N SER A 91 -3.46 -13.00 17.03
CA SER A 91 -4.67 -12.23 17.36
C SER A 91 -5.17 -11.24 16.30
N LEU A 92 -4.48 -11.07 15.16
CA LEU A 92 -5.01 -10.29 14.05
C LEU A 92 -6.34 -10.88 13.60
N SER A 93 -7.40 -10.07 13.68
CA SER A 93 -8.74 -10.44 13.27
C SER A 93 -9.26 -9.45 12.24
N ILE A 94 -9.80 -9.98 11.15
CA ILE A 94 -10.42 -9.21 10.08
C ILE A 94 -11.84 -9.73 9.91
N LYS A 95 -12.80 -8.83 9.79
CA LYS A 95 -14.20 -9.17 9.50
C LYS A 95 -14.78 -8.20 8.48
N CYS A 96 -15.12 -8.70 7.30
CA CYS A 96 -15.94 -8.00 6.33
C CYS A 96 -17.38 -7.91 6.84
N LEU A 97 -17.95 -6.71 6.78
CA LEU A 97 -19.32 -6.40 7.21
C LEU A 97 -20.25 -6.19 6.02
N ARG A 98 -19.69 -5.71 4.90
CA ARG A 98 -20.34 -5.58 3.60
C ARG A 98 -19.29 -5.91 2.54
N PRO A 99 -19.55 -6.88 1.63
CA PRO A 99 -18.55 -7.40 0.70
C PRO A 99 -17.74 -6.29 0.05
N ASN A 100 -16.40 -6.37 0.16
CA ASN A 100 -15.44 -5.42 -0.41
C ASN A 100 -15.62 -3.94 -0.02
N MET A 101 -16.47 -3.60 0.95
CA MET A 101 -16.82 -2.20 1.24
C MET A 101 -16.59 -1.80 2.69
N ASP A 102 -16.98 -2.65 3.64
CA ASP A 102 -16.92 -2.33 5.07
C ASP A 102 -16.20 -3.44 5.82
N TRP A 103 -15.25 -3.07 6.69
CA TRP A 103 -14.40 -4.01 7.40
C TRP A 103 -14.24 -3.60 8.87
N HIS A 104 -14.02 -4.58 9.73
CA HIS A 104 -13.53 -4.38 11.09
C HIS A 104 -12.15 -5.05 11.22
N ILE A 105 -11.21 -4.31 11.79
CA ILE A 105 -9.83 -4.72 12.02
C ILE A 105 -9.60 -4.74 13.53
N GLY A 106 -9.22 -5.90 14.04
CA GLY A 106 -8.91 -6.14 15.44
C GLY A 106 -7.51 -6.73 15.62
N TYR A 107 -6.81 -6.35 16.69
CA TYR A 107 -5.54 -6.93 17.11
C TYR A 107 -5.32 -6.65 18.59
N ASP A 108 -4.71 -7.58 19.32
CA ASP A 108 -4.30 -7.41 20.72
C ASP A 108 -3.07 -8.27 21.00
N ASP A 109 -1.92 -7.64 21.27
CA ASP A 109 -0.69 -8.37 21.59
C ASP A 109 -0.66 -8.89 23.05
N GLY A 110 -1.67 -8.55 23.86
CA GLY A 110 -1.73 -8.88 25.29
C GLY A 110 -0.80 -8.03 26.17
N GLU A 111 0.00 -7.15 25.56
CA GLU A 111 1.07 -6.35 26.18
C GLU A 111 0.85 -4.84 25.94
N GLY A 112 -0.41 -4.45 25.67
CA GLY A 112 -0.84 -3.06 25.56
C GLY A 112 -0.81 -2.47 24.15
N THR A 113 -0.55 -3.27 23.12
CA THR A 113 -0.73 -2.86 21.71
C THR A 113 -2.03 -3.44 21.17
N VAL A 114 -2.96 -2.57 20.80
CA VAL A 114 -4.34 -2.96 20.42
C VAL A 114 -4.77 -2.20 19.17
N ILE A 115 -5.48 -2.87 18.26
CA ILE A 115 -6.21 -2.25 17.15
C ILE A 115 -7.69 -2.59 17.32
N ASP A 116 -8.55 -1.58 17.25
CA ASP A 116 -10.00 -1.73 17.15
C ASP A 116 -10.52 -0.62 16.22
N VAL A 117 -10.56 -0.91 14.93
CA VAL A 117 -10.81 0.07 13.86
C VAL A 117 -11.80 -0.48 12.85
N GLY A 118 -12.82 0.32 12.53
CA GLY A 118 -13.71 0.06 11.40
C GLY A 118 -13.26 0.82 10.16
N TYR A 119 -13.39 0.20 8.99
CA TYR A 119 -13.26 0.81 7.68
C TYR A 119 -14.62 0.85 6.99
N ARG A 120 -14.94 1.97 6.35
CA ARG A 120 -16.09 2.11 5.46
C ARG A 120 -15.68 2.80 4.18
N SER A 121 -15.84 2.12 3.05
CA SER A 121 -15.49 2.69 1.76
C SER A 121 -16.32 3.92 1.41
N ILE A 122 -15.70 4.86 0.70
CA ILE A 122 -16.35 6.04 0.09
C ILE A 122 -16.52 5.90 -1.44
N MET A 123 -16.10 4.77 -2.02
CA MET A 123 -16.10 4.52 -3.46
C MET A 123 -16.26 3.03 -3.79
N LEU A 124 -16.58 2.69 -5.04
CA LEU A 124 -16.43 1.31 -5.49
C LEU A 124 -14.94 0.91 -5.54
N PRO A 125 -14.60 -0.39 -5.38
CA PRO A 125 -13.24 -0.87 -5.61
C PRO A 125 -12.72 -0.43 -6.99
N PHE A 126 -11.54 0.17 -7.04
CA PHE A 126 -10.90 0.53 -8.30
C PHE A 126 -10.11 -0.66 -8.84
N ASP A 127 -10.63 -1.30 -9.88
CA ASP A 127 -10.00 -2.44 -10.54
C ASP A 127 -8.99 -1.98 -11.59
N ILE A 128 -7.70 -2.18 -11.34
CA ILE A 128 -6.63 -1.82 -12.28
C ILE A 128 -6.64 -2.66 -13.56
N HIS A 129 -7.43 -3.74 -13.60
CA HIS A 129 -7.62 -4.58 -14.78
C HIS A 129 -8.90 -4.25 -15.56
N ASP A 130 -9.73 -3.33 -15.06
CA ASP A 130 -10.95 -2.89 -15.73
C ASP A 130 -10.69 -1.66 -16.62
N PRO A 131 -10.71 -1.79 -17.97
CA PRO A 131 -10.44 -0.67 -18.86
C PRO A 131 -11.51 0.43 -18.83
N SER A 132 -12.67 0.21 -18.21
CA SER A 132 -13.67 1.26 -17.99
C SER A 132 -13.35 2.14 -16.78
N MET A 133 -12.58 1.62 -15.81
CA MET A 133 -12.13 2.35 -14.63
C MET A 133 -10.74 2.95 -14.86
N ASP A 134 -9.81 2.16 -15.42
CA ASP A 134 -8.41 2.53 -15.58
C ASP A 134 -8.03 2.86 -17.05
N PRO A 135 -7.81 4.14 -17.38
CA PRO A 135 -7.33 4.55 -18.69
C PRO A 135 -5.98 3.93 -19.09
N MET A 136 -5.11 3.61 -18.12
CA MET A 136 -3.81 2.98 -18.41
C MET A 136 -4.00 1.56 -18.91
N LYS A 137 -4.89 0.78 -18.28
CA LYS A 137 -5.31 -0.52 -18.81
C LYS A 137 -5.95 -0.44 -20.19
N ALA A 138 -6.86 0.52 -20.40
CA ALA A 138 -7.49 0.73 -21.70
C ALA A 138 -6.47 1.05 -22.80
N LYS A 139 -5.46 1.88 -22.48
CA LYS A 139 -4.34 2.19 -23.38
C LYS A 139 -3.50 0.96 -23.70
N ALA A 140 -3.11 0.20 -22.69
CA ALA A 140 -2.28 -1.01 -22.86
C ALA A 140 -2.96 -2.06 -23.74
N LEU A 141 -4.29 -2.24 -23.62
CA LEU A 141 -5.05 -3.14 -24.50
C LEU A 141 -5.00 -2.70 -25.97
N LYS A 142 -5.21 -1.40 -26.23
CA LYS A 142 -5.12 -0.84 -27.59
C LYS A 142 -3.73 -1.00 -28.20
N GLU A 143 -2.68 -0.82 -27.40
CA GLU A 143 -1.29 -1.00 -27.85
C GLU A 143 -0.97 -2.48 -28.15
N ALA A 144 -1.49 -3.41 -27.35
CA ALA A 144 -1.33 -4.84 -27.58
C ALA A 144 -2.03 -5.31 -28.88
N GLU A 145 -3.23 -4.80 -29.16
CA GLU A 145 -3.95 -5.04 -30.42
C GLU A 145 -3.16 -4.54 -31.65
N GLN A 146 -2.31 -3.53 -31.48
CA GLN A 146 -1.45 -2.96 -32.52
C GLN A 146 -0.08 -3.64 -32.63
N GLY A 147 0.13 -4.78 -31.96
CA GLY A 147 1.38 -5.54 -32.00
C GLY A 147 2.42 -5.14 -30.95
N GLY A 148 2.04 -4.35 -29.94
CA GLY A 148 2.88 -4.03 -28.78
C GLY A 148 3.09 -5.24 -27.87
N LYS A 149 4.28 -5.36 -27.28
CA LYS A 149 4.54 -6.36 -26.23
C LYS A 149 3.86 -5.91 -24.93
N PHE A 150 2.91 -6.70 -24.42
CA PHE A 150 2.31 -6.48 -23.11
C PHE A 150 3.37 -6.55 -22.00
N ALA A 151 3.48 -5.50 -21.19
CA ALA A 151 4.47 -5.40 -20.12
C ALA A 151 3.78 -5.08 -18.78
N TRP A 152 3.06 -6.07 -18.24
CA TRP A 152 3.00 -6.33 -16.80
C TRP A 152 2.71 -7.83 -16.65
N GLY A 153 3.60 -8.56 -15.95
CA GLY A 153 3.54 -10.02 -15.88
C GLY A 153 2.28 -10.55 -15.20
N THR A 154 2.08 -11.87 -15.21
CA THR A 154 0.97 -12.59 -14.52
C THR A 154 1.04 -12.52 -12.99
N ALA A 155 1.73 -11.53 -12.41
CA ALA A 155 1.98 -11.42 -10.98
C ALA A 155 0.76 -10.94 -10.17
N TYR A 156 -0.29 -10.49 -10.87
CA TYR A 156 -1.56 -10.02 -10.33
C TYR A 156 -2.66 -10.47 -11.30
N ASN A 157 -3.36 -11.54 -10.93
CA ASN A 157 -4.54 -11.97 -11.68
C ASN A 157 -5.77 -11.10 -11.34
N GLY A 158 -5.74 -10.44 -10.18
CA GLY A 158 -6.58 -9.30 -9.87
C GLY A 158 -6.00 -8.46 -8.74
N HIS A 159 -6.42 -7.20 -8.72
CA HIS A 159 -5.98 -6.18 -7.76
C HIS A 159 -7.01 -5.06 -7.76
N PHE A 160 -7.42 -4.63 -6.57
CA PHE A 160 -8.14 -3.39 -6.41
C PHE A 160 -7.61 -2.56 -5.26
N ASP A 161 -7.70 -1.25 -5.44
CA ASP A 161 -7.42 -0.24 -4.42
C ASP A 161 -8.73 0.45 -4.05
N GLN A 162 -8.93 0.76 -2.77
CA GLN A 162 -10.17 1.37 -2.30
C GLN A 162 -9.94 2.40 -1.19
N THR A 163 -10.33 3.64 -1.44
CA THR A 163 -10.31 4.69 -0.42
C THR A 163 -11.55 4.61 0.47
N GLY A 164 -11.34 4.74 1.78
CA GLY A 164 -12.42 4.74 2.76
C GLY A 164 -12.09 5.47 4.05
N HIS A 165 -13.09 5.55 4.93
CA HIS A 165 -13.00 6.15 6.26
C HIS A 165 -12.65 5.10 7.29
N PHE A 166 -11.49 5.25 7.91
CA PHE A 166 -11.07 4.50 9.09
C PHE A 166 -11.50 5.25 10.35
N LYS A 167 -12.18 4.56 11.26
CA LYS A 167 -12.61 5.11 12.55
C LYS A 167 -12.51 4.09 13.68
N GLY A 168 -11.91 4.49 14.80
CA GLY A 168 -11.74 3.63 15.96
C GLY A 168 -10.64 4.09 16.89
N LYS A 169 -9.88 3.16 17.43
CA LYS A 169 -8.75 3.43 18.33
C LYS A 169 -7.61 2.44 18.11
N VAL A 170 -6.41 2.92 18.35
CA VAL A 170 -5.20 2.11 18.48
C VAL A 170 -4.57 2.40 19.84
N ALA A 171 -3.98 1.39 20.47
CA ALA A 171 -3.03 1.59 21.55
C ALA A 171 -1.67 1.03 21.13
N VAL A 172 -0.60 1.71 21.51
CA VAL A 172 0.78 1.23 21.33
C VAL A 172 1.46 1.23 22.68
N ARG A 173 1.84 0.06 23.18
CA ARG A 173 2.48 -0.08 24.51
C ARG A 173 1.71 0.65 25.62
N GLY A 174 0.39 0.52 25.63
CA GLY A 174 -0.52 1.13 26.60
C GLY A 174 -0.92 2.59 26.31
N LYS A 175 -0.31 3.25 25.33
CA LYS A 175 -0.67 4.63 24.94
C LYS A 175 -1.75 4.62 23.85
N ALA A 176 -2.92 5.18 24.14
CA ALA A 176 -4.05 5.24 23.23
C ALA A 176 -3.99 6.42 22.24
N PHE A 177 -4.43 6.17 21.01
CA PHE A 177 -4.57 7.12 19.91
C PHE A 177 -5.94 6.93 19.23
N PRO A 178 -6.76 7.99 19.08
CA PRO A 178 -7.97 7.89 18.28
C PRO A 178 -7.61 7.78 16.80
N ILE A 179 -8.38 6.98 16.05
CA ILE A 179 -8.29 6.89 14.59
C ILE A 179 -9.56 7.52 14.01
N ASP A 180 -9.38 8.51 13.16
CA ASP A 180 -10.42 9.14 12.33
C ASP A 180 -9.73 9.73 11.10
N CYS A 181 -9.55 8.91 10.05
CA CYS A 181 -8.81 9.31 8.86
C CYS A 181 -9.38 8.70 7.58
N ILE A 182 -9.16 9.37 6.44
CA ILE A 182 -9.38 8.77 5.12
C ILE A 182 -8.07 8.15 4.68
N SER A 183 -8.12 6.89 4.26
CA SER A 183 -6.95 6.15 3.78
C SER A 183 -7.34 5.09 2.75
N THR A 184 -6.36 4.49 2.09
CA THR A 184 -6.57 3.43 1.08
C THR A 184 -6.25 2.06 1.65
N MET A 185 -7.09 1.07 1.31
CA MET A 185 -6.82 -0.35 1.49
C MET A 185 -6.65 -1.01 0.11
N ASP A 186 -6.00 -2.17 0.06
CA ASP A 186 -5.90 -2.97 -1.16
C ASP A 186 -6.17 -4.46 -0.91
N HIS A 187 -6.59 -5.12 -1.98
CA HIS A 187 -6.70 -6.56 -2.08
C HIS A 187 -6.14 -7.00 -3.43
N SER A 188 -5.26 -7.99 -3.42
CA SER A 188 -4.67 -8.57 -4.62
C SER A 188 -4.64 -10.08 -4.55
N TRP A 189 -4.71 -10.73 -5.71
CA TRP A 189 -4.57 -12.17 -5.83
C TRP A 189 -3.83 -12.58 -7.09
N GLY A 190 -3.15 -13.71 -7.02
CA GLY A 190 -2.47 -14.33 -8.15
C GLY A 190 -1.13 -14.98 -7.79
N PRO A 191 -0.40 -15.49 -8.80
CA PRO A 191 0.95 -16.01 -8.61
C PRO A 191 1.89 -14.93 -8.04
N ARG A 192 2.43 -15.17 -6.84
CA ARG A 192 3.38 -14.28 -6.17
C ARG A 192 4.72 -14.98 -5.97
N PRO A 193 5.63 -14.92 -6.96
CA PRO A 193 6.97 -15.47 -6.82
C PRO A 193 7.75 -14.74 -5.73
N GLU A 194 8.67 -15.44 -5.08
CA GLU A 194 9.53 -14.90 -4.01
C GLU A 194 10.56 -13.87 -4.51
N ARG A 195 10.69 -13.71 -5.83
CA ARG A 195 11.67 -12.85 -6.51
C ARG A 195 11.13 -12.31 -7.84
N GLY A 196 11.74 -11.24 -8.33
CA GLY A 196 11.44 -10.67 -9.64
C GLY A 196 10.23 -9.75 -9.66
N ALA A 197 9.81 -9.25 -8.50
CA ALA A 197 8.79 -8.21 -8.41
C ALA A 197 9.36 -6.87 -8.93
N PRO A 198 8.60 -6.11 -9.74
CA PRO A 198 9.04 -4.79 -10.19
C PRO A 198 9.07 -3.80 -9.02
N ASN A 199 9.88 -2.75 -9.16
CA ASN A 199 9.80 -1.60 -8.27
C ASN A 199 8.50 -0.84 -8.51
N MET A 200 7.94 -0.35 -7.42
CA MET A 200 6.67 0.35 -7.44
C MET A 200 6.63 1.35 -6.29
N SER A 201 6.10 2.53 -6.55
CA SER A 201 5.63 3.44 -5.52
C SER A 201 4.12 3.26 -5.45
N TRP A 202 3.60 2.84 -4.30
CA TRP A 202 2.17 2.84 -4.00
C TRP A 202 1.94 4.00 -3.03
N LEU A 203 1.24 5.04 -3.47
CA LEU A 203 1.06 6.24 -2.66
C LEU A 203 -0.36 6.76 -2.72
N HIS A 204 -0.72 7.52 -1.70
CA HIS A 204 -2.03 8.16 -1.63
C HIS A 204 -1.99 9.48 -0.86
N ALA A 205 -2.94 10.34 -1.20
CA ALA A 205 -3.12 11.65 -0.59
C ALA A 205 -4.61 11.87 -0.31
N HIS A 206 -4.98 12.02 0.96
CA HIS A 206 -6.36 12.18 1.39
C HIS A 206 -6.57 13.54 2.03
N PHE A 207 -7.48 14.33 1.46
CA PHE A 207 -7.78 15.68 1.93
C PHE A 207 -9.08 15.71 2.72
N SER A 208 -10.07 14.91 2.32
CA SER A 208 -11.34 14.76 3.02
C SER A 208 -12.08 13.51 2.53
N LYS A 209 -13.30 13.29 3.04
CA LYS A 209 -14.25 12.30 2.50
C LYS A 209 -14.65 12.58 1.04
N ASP A 210 -14.48 13.81 0.60
CA ASP A 210 -14.91 14.27 -0.71
C ASP A 210 -13.76 14.38 -1.70
N LEU A 211 -12.49 14.24 -1.29
CA LEU A 211 -11.35 14.32 -2.20
C LEU A 211 -10.16 13.50 -1.70
N ALA A 212 -9.78 12.51 -2.51
CA ALA A 212 -8.58 11.71 -2.30
C ALA A 212 -7.98 11.24 -3.64
N PHE A 213 -6.70 10.92 -3.58
CA PHE A 213 -5.89 10.47 -4.71
C PHE A 213 -5.18 9.19 -4.31
N HIS A 214 -5.12 8.25 -5.23
CA HIS A 214 -4.27 7.08 -5.11
C HIS A 214 -3.52 6.87 -6.43
N VAL A 215 -2.21 6.63 -6.34
CA VAL A 215 -1.37 6.46 -7.51
C VAL A 215 -0.36 5.35 -7.29
N ILE A 216 -0.21 4.52 -8.31
CA ILE A 216 0.86 3.56 -8.47
C ILE A 216 1.82 4.10 -9.52
N PHE A 217 3.07 4.34 -9.13
CA PHE A 217 4.15 4.74 -10.03
C PHE A 217 5.17 3.63 -10.22
N SER A 218 5.72 3.56 -11.43
CA SER A 218 7.00 2.92 -11.69
C SER A 218 8.13 3.94 -11.54
N PHE A 219 9.33 3.47 -11.19
CA PHE A 219 10.52 4.30 -11.09
C PHE A 219 11.80 3.50 -11.37
N ASP A 220 12.88 4.18 -11.75
CA ASP A 220 14.20 3.55 -11.91
C ASP A 220 14.98 3.57 -10.58
N PRO A 221 15.20 2.40 -9.93
CA PRO A 221 15.92 2.33 -8.67
C PRO A 221 17.39 2.75 -8.78
N LYS A 222 18.01 2.68 -9.97
CA LYS A 222 19.40 3.14 -10.20
C LYS A 222 19.53 4.65 -10.14
N THR A 223 18.45 5.38 -10.37
CA THR A 223 18.39 6.84 -10.20
C THR A 223 17.89 7.24 -8.81
N ASN A 224 17.76 6.27 -7.89
CA ASN A 224 17.07 6.39 -6.61
C ASN A 224 15.57 6.73 -6.72
N GLY A 225 14.95 6.34 -7.84
CA GLY A 225 13.54 6.61 -8.12
C GLY A 225 13.18 8.09 -8.12
N ARG A 226 14.08 8.94 -8.66
CA ARG A 226 13.87 10.40 -8.71
C ARG A 226 12.68 10.79 -9.58
N GLU A 227 12.53 10.15 -10.73
CA GLU A 227 11.42 10.40 -11.66
C GLU A 227 10.39 9.27 -11.54
N LEU A 228 9.11 9.65 -11.48
CA LEU A 228 7.97 8.76 -11.33
C LEU A 228 7.16 8.71 -12.63
N SER A 229 6.77 7.52 -13.06
CA SER A 229 5.96 7.29 -14.27
C SER A 229 4.70 6.48 -13.95
N LEU A 230 3.54 7.00 -14.35
CA LEU A 230 2.24 6.42 -14.02
C LEU A 230 2.13 4.95 -14.46
N ALA A 231 1.75 4.08 -13.53
CA ALA A 231 1.27 2.73 -13.83
C ALA A 231 -0.26 2.69 -13.77
N HIS A 232 -0.84 3.02 -12.62
CA HIS A 232 -2.28 2.99 -12.36
C HIS A 232 -2.66 4.07 -11.33
N GLY A 233 -3.93 4.43 -11.23
CA GLY A 233 -4.40 5.27 -10.14
C GLY A 233 -5.72 5.97 -10.43
N TYR A 234 -6.22 6.67 -9.42
CA TYR A 234 -7.50 7.38 -9.50
C TYR A 234 -7.52 8.64 -8.64
N VAL A 235 -8.46 9.52 -8.98
CA VAL A 235 -9.01 10.56 -8.11
C VAL A 235 -10.40 10.11 -7.69
N VAL A 236 -10.71 10.17 -6.40
CA VAL A 236 -12.09 10.11 -5.92
C VAL A 236 -12.51 11.50 -5.50
N GLU A 237 -13.61 11.99 -6.08
CA GLU A 237 -14.22 13.27 -5.73
C GLU A 237 -15.72 13.08 -5.47
N LYS A 238 -16.17 13.37 -4.25
CA LYS A 238 -17.57 13.22 -3.81
C LYS A 238 -18.17 11.85 -4.16
N GLY A 239 -17.39 10.79 -3.92
CA GLY A 239 -17.76 9.40 -4.21
C GLY A 239 -17.69 8.99 -5.68
N LYS A 240 -17.39 9.91 -6.61
CA LYS A 240 -17.17 9.59 -8.02
C LYS A 240 -15.69 9.32 -8.28
N ILE A 241 -15.42 8.25 -9.02
CA ILE A 241 -14.06 7.82 -9.37
C ILE A 241 -13.69 8.35 -10.75
N PHE A 242 -12.46 8.84 -10.88
CA PHE A 242 -11.84 9.26 -12.12
C PHE A 242 -10.47 8.59 -12.24
N GLY A 243 -10.34 7.58 -13.08
CA GLY A 243 -9.04 6.95 -13.35
C GLY A 243 -8.04 7.95 -13.93
N LEU A 244 -6.77 7.82 -13.58
CA LEU A 244 -5.68 8.65 -14.08
C LEU A 244 -5.23 8.17 -15.46
N LYS A 245 -5.03 9.10 -16.39
CA LYS A 245 -4.57 8.81 -17.76
C LYS A 245 -3.15 9.29 -18.05
N ALA A 246 -2.64 10.18 -17.20
CA ALA A 246 -1.24 10.60 -17.20
C ALA A 246 -0.87 11.05 -15.80
N ALA A 247 0.35 10.78 -15.38
CA ALA A 247 0.95 11.39 -14.22
C ALA A 247 2.48 11.37 -14.36
N HIS A 248 3.11 12.39 -13.83
CA HIS A 248 4.55 12.45 -13.65
C HIS A 248 4.86 13.13 -12.32
N GLY A 249 6.05 12.89 -11.81
CA GLY A 249 6.47 13.52 -10.57
C GLY A 249 7.91 13.25 -10.24
N THR A 250 8.40 14.01 -9.26
CA THR A 250 9.76 13.86 -8.74
C THR A 250 9.73 13.49 -7.27
N THR A 251 10.69 12.68 -6.85
CA THR A 251 10.89 12.34 -5.44
C THR A 251 12.31 12.69 -5.00
N LYS A 252 12.41 13.41 -3.89
CA LYS A 252 13.66 13.70 -3.20
C LYS A 252 13.82 12.75 -2.02
N ARG A 253 14.98 12.09 -1.97
CA ARG A 253 15.36 11.12 -0.93
C ARG A 253 16.71 11.51 -0.36
N SER A 254 16.70 12.12 0.82
CA SER A 254 17.88 12.51 1.59
C SER A 254 18.24 11.50 2.68
N ARG A 255 17.25 10.71 3.13
CA ARG A 255 17.44 9.64 4.12
C ARG A 255 17.18 8.29 3.48
N ASP A 256 18.26 7.56 3.19
CA ASP A 256 18.20 6.28 2.51
C ASP A 256 17.31 6.33 1.24
N ARG A 257 16.27 5.50 1.20
CA ARG A 257 15.30 5.42 0.12
C ARG A 257 13.91 5.90 0.55
N TYR A 258 13.79 6.68 1.62
CA TYR A 258 12.50 7.27 2.02
C TYR A 258 12.16 8.50 1.18
N ALA A 259 10.88 8.67 0.83
CA ALA A 259 10.39 9.85 0.15
C ALA A 259 10.28 11.02 1.14
N ASP A 260 11.22 11.97 1.08
CA ASP A 260 11.20 13.15 1.95
C ASP A 260 10.31 14.26 1.39
N GLU A 261 10.40 14.49 0.08
CA GLU A 261 9.56 15.43 -0.66
C GLU A 261 9.13 14.78 -1.98
N VAL A 262 7.86 14.96 -2.36
CA VAL A 262 7.30 14.45 -3.62
C VAL A 262 6.49 15.54 -4.29
N ASP A 263 6.79 15.84 -5.56
CA ASP A 263 6.00 16.76 -6.38
C ASP A 263 5.32 15.98 -7.51
N LEU A 264 4.00 16.08 -7.61
CA LEU A 264 3.20 15.35 -8.59
C LEU A 264 2.37 16.28 -9.47
N VAL A 265 2.23 15.89 -10.73
CA VAL A 265 1.22 16.41 -11.66
C VAL A 265 0.42 15.22 -12.18
N LEU A 266 -0.88 15.20 -11.89
CA LEU A 266 -1.79 14.11 -12.24
C LEU A 266 -2.84 14.63 -13.22
N THR A 267 -3.18 13.86 -14.25
CA THR A 267 -4.29 14.14 -15.17
C THR A 267 -5.32 13.02 -15.11
N ASP A 268 -6.54 13.35 -14.74
CA ASP A 268 -7.63 12.39 -14.65
C ASP A 268 -8.36 12.17 -15.99
N SER A 269 -9.26 11.19 -16.01
CA SER A 269 -10.08 10.81 -17.17
C SER A 269 -11.05 11.90 -17.64
N SER A 270 -11.24 12.98 -16.87
CA SER A 270 -12.02 14.17 -17.25
C SER A 270 -11.13 15.36 -17.62
N ASP A 271 -9.86 15.11 -17.96
CA ASP A 271 -8.90 16.13 -18.43
C ASP A 271 -8.56 17.19 -17.37
N ARG A 272 -8.81 16.91 -16.09
CA ARG A 272 -8.42 17.83 -15.00
C ARG A 272 -7.00 17.53 -14.57
N GLU A 273 -6.22 18.61 -14.42
CA GLU A 273 -4.87 18.55 -13.88
C GLU A 273 -4.89 18.84 -12.37
N TRP A 274 -4.18 18.01 -11.62
CA TRP A 274 -4.01 18.14 -10.18
C TRP A 274 -2.52 18.25 -9.85
N ARG A 275 -2.16 19.24 -9.03
CA ARG A 275 -0.79 19.45 -8.55
C ARG A 275 -0.75 19.16 -7.06
N LEU A 276 0.12 18.23 -6.67
CA LEU A 276 0.26 17.81 -5.28
C LEU A 276 1.72 17.95 -4.87
N HIS A 277 1.92 18.41 -3.63
CA HIS A 277 3.22 18.41 -2.98
C HIS A 277 3.13 17.65 -1.67
N GLY A 278 4.00 16.66 -1.49
CA GLY A 278 4.06 15.77 -0.32
C GLY A 278 5.34 15.99 0.47
N GLN A 279 5.24 15.99 1.80
CA GLN A 279 6.36 16.04 2.72
C GLN A 279 6.31 14.85 3.68
N GLY A 280 7.34 14.01 3.68
CA GLY A 280 7.50 12.87 4.58
C GLY A 280 7.62 13.29 6.03
N LEU A 281 6.77 12.74 6.89
CA LEU A 281 6.69 12.99 8.33
C LEU A 281 7.28 11.87 9.17
N THR A 282 7.37 10.66 8.61
CA THR A 282 7.94 9.46 9.24
C THR A 282 8.81 8.70 8.24
N SER A 283 9.56 7.72 8.73
CA SER A 283 10.27 6.74 7.89
C SER A 283 10.23 5.38 8.57
N PHE A 284 9.93 4.32 7.83
CA PHE A 284 9.96 2.95 8.35
C PHE A 284 10.25 1.94 7.23
N PRO A 285 11.25 1.05 7.39
CA PRO A 285 11.56 0.04 6.37
C PRO A 285 10.65 -1.17 6.59
N TRP A 286 9.44 -1.13 6.04
CA TRP A 286 8.49 -2.22 6.20
C TRP A 286 8.88 -3.43 5.34
N GLN A 287 9.36 -4.48 5.99
CA GLN A 287 9.58 -5.77 5.33
C GLN A 287 8.27 -6.58 5.21
N CYS A 288 7.45 -6.26 4.21
CA CYS A 288 6.12 -6.88 4.02
C CYS A 288 6.16 -8.37 3.67
N TRP A 289 7.27 -8.85 3.07
CA TRP A 289 7.65 -10.27 3.00
C TRP A 289 9.19 -10.39 2.87
N PRO A 290 9.81 -11.56 3.07
CA PRO A 290 11.25 -11.66 3.30
C PRO A 290 12.15 -10.94 2.29
N ASN A 291 11.83 -11.02 0.99
CA ASN A 291 12.59 -10.37 -0.09
C ASN A 291 12.10 -8.99 -0.49
N MET A 292 11.15 -8.36 0.21
CA MET A 292 10.60 -7.06 -0.17
C MET A 292 10.62 -6.09 1.00
N VAL A 293 11.20 -4.91 0.75
CA VAL A 293 11.17 -3.78 1.68
C VAL A 293 10.39 -2.66 1.02
N SER A 294 9.36 -2.18 1.72
CA SER A 294 8.67 -0.93 1.45
C SER A 294 9.30 0.17 2.31
N PHE A 295 9.95 1.14 1.66
CA PHE A 295 10.39 2.35 2.33
C PHE A 295 9.16 3.23 2.54
N ASN A 296 8.57 3.08 3.72
CA ASN A 296 7.29 3.64 4.08
C ASN A 296 7.47 5.03 4.72
N ALA A 297 6.62 5.97 4.33
CA ALA A 297 6.52 7.29 4.95
C ALA A 297 5.06 7.73 5.03
N LEU A 298 4.61 8.17 6.21
CA LEU A 298 3.43 9.03 6.31
C LEU A 298 3.82 10.41 5.77
N ALA A 299 3.05 10.96 4.85
CA ALA A 299 3.29 12.25 4.25
C ALA A 299 2.13 13.22 4.53
N ARG A 300 2.50 14.49 4.74
CA ARG A 300 1.56 15.62 4.62
C ARG A 300 1.53 16.08 3.19
N TRP A 301 0.35 16.19 2.62
CA TRP A 301 0.11 16.61 1.25
C TRP A 301 -0.53 17.99 1.19
N THR A 302 -0.19 18.77 0.17
CA THR A 302 -0.93 19.97 -0.23
C THR A 302 -1.43 19.83 -1.65
N CYS A 303 -2.66 20.30 -1.89
CA CYS A 303 -3.23 20.42 -3.23
C CYS A 303 -4.09 21.68 -3.23
N GLN A 304 -3.70 22.68 -4.02
CA GLN A 304 -4.29 24.02 -3.95
C GLN A 304 -4.20 24.59 -2.51
N SER A 305 -5.33 24.97 -1.90
CA SER A 305 -5.40 25.42 -0.50
C SER A 305 -5.64 24.30 0.51
N LEU A 306 -5.81 23.05 0.04
CA LEU A 306 -6.12 21.91 0.89
C LEU A 306 -4.85 21.31 1.47
N THR A 307 -4.93 20.88 2.73
CA THR A 307 -3.93 20.05 3.38
C THR A 307 -4.53 18.67 3.63
N GLY A 308 -3.78 17.63 3.33
CA GLY A 308 -4.17 16.24 3.48
C GLY A 308 -3.01 15.40 4.00
N TYR A 309 -3.27 14.11 4.15
CA TYR A 309 -2.30 13.13 4.65
C TYR A 309 -2.45 11.82 3.89
N GLY A 310 -1.39 11.03 3.85
CA GLY A 310 -1.43 9.69 3.27
C GLY A 310 -0.07 9.04 3.26
N GLU A 311 -0.01 7.81 2.79
CA GLU A 311 1.18 6.98 2.85
C GLU A 311 1.90 6.98 1.51
N ILE A 312 3.22 6.84 1.57
CA ILE A 312 4.08 6.55 0.43
C ILE A 312 4.80 5.25 0.74
N GLN A 313 4.65 4.26 -0.12
CA GLN A 313 5.28 2.94 -0.01
C GLN A 313 6.13 2.69 -1.25
N ASP A 314 7.45 2.81 -1.11
CA ASP A 314 8.38 2.54 -2.19
C ASP A 314 9.01 1.16 -2.06
N PHE A 315 8.63 0.25 -2.94
CA PHE A 315 9.00 -1.16 -2.90
C PHE A 315 10.32 -1.44 -3.61
N PHE A 316 11.21 -2.13 -2.91
CA PHE A 316 12.46 -2.64 -3.45
C PHE A 316 12.69 -4.10 -3.02
N GLU A 317 13.06 -4.94 -3.97
CA GLU A 317 13.47 -6.30 -3.67
C GLU A 317 14.85 -6.31 -2.97
N MET A 318 15.05 -7.16 -1.97
CA MET A 318 16.29 -7.25 -1.20
C MET A 318 17.55 -7.49 -2.07
N PRO A 319 17.56 -8.44 -3.03
CA PRO A 319 18.71 -8.62 -3.92
C PRO A 319 19.04 -7.35 -4.73
N GLN A 320 18.02 -6.58 -5.13
CA GLN A 320 18.24 -5.31 -5.82
C GLN A 320 18.83 -4.26 -4.88
N LEU A 321 18.31 -4.14 -3.65
CA LEU A 321 18.87 -3.23 -2.64
C LEU A 321 20.34 -3.52 -2.37
N THR A 322 20.69 -4.79 -2.18
CA THR A 322 22.10 -5.17 -1.94
C THR A 322 22.99 -4.87 -3.16
N ALA A 323 22.49 -5.04 -4.39
CA ALA A 323 23.21 -4.69 -5.60
C ALA A 323 23.44 -3.18 -5.74
N LEU A 324 22.42 -2.35 -5.47
CA LEU A 324 22.55 -0.90 -5.45
C LEU A 324 23.57 -0.45 -4.38
N ASN A 325 23.52 -1.05 -3.19
CA ASN A 325 24.44 -0.70 -2.12
C ASN A 325 25.88 -1.20 -2.37
N ALA A 326 26.09 -2.19 -3.24
CA ALA A 326 27.41 -2.62 -3.64
C ALA A 326 28.12 -1.62 -4.58
N SER A 327 27.38 -0.83 -5.37
CA SER A 327 27.91 0.14 -6.34
C SER A 327 28.13 1.53 -5.71
N PRO A 328 29.31 2.16 -5.82
CA PRO A 328 29.55 3.52 -5.33
C PRO A 328 28.60 4.58 -5.90
N GLU A 329 28.12 4.39 -7.13
CA GLU A 329 27.26 5.33 -7.85
C GLU A 329 25.81 5.33 -7.33
N THR A 330 25.38 4.22 -6.72
CA THR A 330 23.98 4.01 -6.29
C THR A 330 23.83 3.69 -4.80
N ARG A 331 24.96 3.51 -4.10
CA ARG A 331 25.00 3.32 -2.66
C ARG A 331 24.46 4.54 -1.95
N VAL A 332 23.44 4.32 -1.12
CA VAL A 332 23.01 5.31 -0.15
C VAL A 332 23.69 4.96 1.17
N LEU A 333 24.48 5.90 1.70
CA LEU A 333 25.00 5.75 3.05
C LEU A 333 23.84 6.01 4.01
N ALA A 334 23.58 5.09 4.94
CA ALA A 334 22.66 5.35 6.03
C ALA A 334 23.13 6.63 6.73
N GLY A 335 22.37 7.71 6.57
CA GLY A 335 22.71 8.99 7.17
C GLY A 335 22.70 8.80 8.68
N THR A 336 23.84 9.05 9.35
CA THR A 336 23.76 9.44 10.74
C THR A 336 22.84 10.65 10.80
N ALA A 337 21.83 10.62 11.66
CA ALA A 337 20.97 11.77 11.90
C ALA A 337 21.85 12.94 12.36
N GLY A 338 22.31 13.75 11.41
CA GLY A 338 23.02 14.98 11.67
C GLY A 338 22.01 15.94 12.26
N SER A 339 22.15 16.21 13.55
CA SER A 339 21.57 17.35 14.24
C SER A 339 21.46 18.57 13.33
N ARG A 340 20.23 18.99 13.03
CA ARG A 340 19.89 20.37 12.69
C ARG A 340 18.57 20.72 13.34
#